data_AF-A0A9N9WKF8-F1
#
_entry.id   AF-A0A9N9WKF8-F1
#
_cell.length_a   1.000
_cell.length_b   1.000
_cell.length_c   1.000
_cell.angle_alpha   90.00
_cell.angle_beta   90.00
_cell.angle_gamma   90.00
#
_symmetry.space_group_name_H-M   'P 1'
#
loop_
_entity.id
_entity.type
_entity.pdbx_description
1 polymer ?
#
loop_
_entity_poly.entity_id
_entity_poly.type
_entity_poly.pdbx_seq_one_letter_code
_entity_poly.pdbx_strand_id
1 'polypeptide(L)'
;MISVSTVVWQDWQVRVTSTPAEVGGPALLTCVAPASLREHASVAAWYRDDAVLPAADRLAGNTLLVEDGWRLVVRSVTTDDSRAQYSCSVLDPLTGERRRSTPTSIEVTATSAASAPRGISHNQWEATVRRGVDVVLPCLVHADPPAAVT
;
A
#
# COMPACT_ATOMS: atom_id res chain seq x y z
N MET A 1 -30.25 -20.13 20.27
CA MET A 1 -30.37 -19.55 18.91
C MET A 1 -29.02 -19.75 18.24
N ILE A 2 -28.92 -20.69 17.30
CA ILE A 2 -27.66 -21.02 16.60
C ILE A 2 -27.63 -20.15 15.35
N SER A 3 -26.68 -19.21 15.27
CA SER A 3 -26.43 -18.45 14.05
C SER A 3 -25.48 -19.28 13.17
N VAL A 4 -25.97 -19.71 12.01
CA VAL A 4 -25.16 -20.37 10.98
C VAL A 4 -24.73 -19.29 10.00
N SER A 5 -23.43 -18.98 9.96
CA SER A 5 -22.85 -18.12 8.93
C SER A 5 -22.58 -18.96 7.70
N THR A 6 -23.34 -18.76 6.63
CA THR A 6 -23.09 -19.40 5.33
C THR A 6 -22.06 -18.59 4.56
N VAL A 7 -20.90 -19.19 4.26
CA VAL A 7 -19.87 -18.58 3.41
C VAL A 7 -20.21 -18.89 1.96
N VAL A 8 -20.58 -17.86 1.20
CA VAL A 8 -20.80 -17.98 -0.25
C VAL A 8 -19.43 -17.89 -0.92
N TRP A 9 -19.02 -18.94 -1.62
CA TRP A 9 -17.86 -18.91 -2.50
C TRP A 9 -18.10 -17.89 -3.62
N GLN A 10 -17.39 -16.77 -3.58
CA GLN A 10 -17.37 -15.78 -4.66
C GLN A 10 -15.97 -15.81 -5.29
N ASP A 11 -15.89 -15.91 -6.62
CA ASP A 11 -14.63 -15.71 -7.32
C ASP A 11 -14.14 -14.28 -7.08
N TRP A 12 -12.99 -14.11 -6.43
CA TRP A 12 -12.48 -12.80 -6.03
C TRP A 12 -11.14 -12.48 -6.69
N GLN A 13 -10.97 -11.25 -7.13
CA GLN A 13 -9.72 -10.79 -7.73
C GLN A 13 -9.10 -9.71 -6.87
N VAL A 14 -7.78 -9.67 -6.87
CA VAL A 14 -6.99 -8.63 -6.20
C VAL A 14 -6.32 -7.79 -7.27
N ARG A 15 -6.33 -6.48 -7.07
CA ARG A 15 -5.64 -5.52 -7.94
C ARG A 15 -4.78 -4.59 -7.09
N VAL A 16 -3.78 -3.98 -7.72
CA VAL A 16 -3.03 -2.88 -7.10
C VAL A 16 -3.36 -1.59 -7.84
N THR A 17 -3.51 -0.51 -7.09
CA THR A 17 -3.55 0.86 -7.62
C THR A 17 -2.39 1.65 -7.07
N SER A 18 -1.83 2.57 -7.85
CA SER A 18 -0.73 3.44 -7.45
C SER A 18 -1.08 4.91 -7.71
N THR A 19 -0.56 5.80 -6.87
CA THR A 19 -0.54 7.24 -7.17
C THR A 19 0.63 7.55 -8.13
N PRO A 20 0.49 8.55 -9.02
CA PRO A 20 1.66 9.10 -9.70
C PRO A 20 2.59 9.78 -8.68
N ALA A 21 3.88 9.89 -9.03
CA ALA A 21 4.87 10.53 -8.19
C ALA A 21 5.97 11.21 -9.02
N GLU A 22 6.53 12.27 -8.47
CA GLU A 22 7.77 12.85 -8.98
C GLU A 22 8.98 12.15 -8.36
N VAL A 23 10.10 12.11 -9.09
CA VAL A 23 11.37 11.59 -8.56
C VAL A 23 11.70 12.25 -7.22
N GLY A 24 12.11 11.45 -6.25
CA GLY A 24 12.41 11.89 -4.89
C GLY A 24 11.19 11.97 -3.97
N GLY A 25 9.98 12.12 -4.51
CA GLY A 25 8.73 12.19 -3.77
C GLY A 25 8.16 10.82 -3.37
N PRO A 26 7.13 10.80 -2.52
CA PRO A 26 6.47 9.57 -2.13
C PRO A 26 5.49 9.07 -3.21
N ALA A 27 5.21 7.77 -3.20
CA ALA A 27 4.08 7.14 -3.88
C ALA A 27 3.33 6.22 -2.93
N LEU A 28 2.02 6.11 -3.13
CA LEU A 28 1.15 5.20 -2.40
C LEU A 28 0.60 4.12 -3.33
N LEU A 29 0.86 2.86 -2.97
CA LEU A 29 0.24 1.69 -3.59
C LEU A 29 -0.80 1.10 -2.65
N THR A 30 -1.95 0.73 -3.19
CA THR A 30 -3.06 0.14 -2.44
C THR A 30 -3.42 -1.22 -3.03
N CYS A 31 -3.42 -2.24 -2.17
CA CYS A 31 -3.94 -3.56 -2.50
C CYS A 31 -5.46 -3.52 -2.36
N VAL A 32 -6.19 -3.70 -3.46
CA VAL A 32 -7.64 -3.60 -3.51
C VAL A 32 -8.23 -5.00 -3.67
N ALA A 33 -9.09 -5.35 -2.73
CA ALA A 33 -9.89 -6.57 -2.73
C ALA A 33 -11.37 -6.22 -2.45
N PRO A 34 -12.32 -7.10 -2.77
CA PRO A 34 -13.73 -6.92 -2.43
C PRO A 34 -13.92 -6.65 -0.93
N ALA A 35 -14.83 -5.74 -0.58
CA ALA A 35 -15.05 -5.34 0.83
C ALA A 35 -15.39 -6.53 1.73
N SER A 36 -16.23 -7.45 1.25
CA SER A 36 -16.58 -8.69 1.96
C SER A 36 -15.37 -9.57 2.30
N LEU A 37 -14.37 -9.60 1.42
CA LEU A 37 -13.13 -10.33 1.64
C LEU A 37 -12.22 -9.61 2.65
N ARG A 38 -12.17 -8.27 2.61
CA ARG A 38 -11.31 -7.46 3.50
C ARG A 38 -11.65 -7.61 4.99
N GLU A 39 -12.86 -8.05 5.32
CA GLU A 39 -13.28 -8.25 6.72
C GLU A 39 -12.54 -9.39 7.43
N HIS A 40 -12.04 -10.38 6.68
CA HIS A 40 -11.38 -11.56 7.25
C HIS A 40 -10.06 -11.93 6.57
N ALA A 41 -9.79 -11.45 5.35
CA ALA A 41 -8.54 -11.69 4.66
C ALA A 41 -7.43 -10.71 5.10
N SER A 42 -6.20 -11.08 4.82
CA SER A 42 -5.02 -10.26 5.11
C SER A 42 -4.08 -10.16 3.92
N VAL A 43 -3.35 -9.06 3.79
CA VAL A 43 -2.25 -8.99 2.81
C VAL A 43 -1.09 -9.83 3.33
N ALA A 44 -0.79 -10.90 2.60
CA ALA A 44 0.26 -11.86 2.96
C ALA A 44 1.66 -11.36 2.59
N ALA A 45 1.79 -10.64 1.47
CA ALA A 45 3.06 -10.06 1.04
C ALA A 45 2.86 -9.00 -0.05
N TRP A 46 3.80 -8.07 -0.12
CA TRP A 46 4.05 -7.22 -1.28
C TRP A 46 5.28 -7.70 -2.03
N TYR A 47 5.32 -7.41 -3.33
CA TYR A 47 6.40 -7.81 -4.22
C TYR A 47 6.82 -6.62 -5.09
N ARG A 48 8.12 -6.58 -5.40
CA ARG A 48 8.74 -5.74 -6.42
C ARG A 48 9.59 -6.65 -7.30
N ASP A 49 9.27 -6.73 -8.59
CA ASP A 49 9.99 -7.57 -9.56
C ASP A 49 10.09 -9.04 -9.09
N ASP A 50 8.97 -9.58 -8.59
CA ASP A 50 8.83 -10.90 -7.97
C ASP A 50 9.58 -11.14 -6.66
N ALA A 51 10.49 -10.24 -6.26
CA ALA A 51 11.09 -10.27 -4.94
C ALA A 51 10.07 -9.84 -3.88
N VAL A 52 9.96 -10.62 -2.81
CA VAL A 52 9.13 -10.25 -1.65
C VAL A 52 9.74 -9.01 -1.00
N LEU A 53 8.95 -7.95 -0.89
CA LEU A 53 9.33 -6.80 -0.10
C LEU A 53 9.26 -7.20 1.37
N PRO A 54 10.35 -7.00 2.14
CA PRO A 54 10.32 -7.31 3.56
C PRO A 54 9.20 -6.51 4.21
N ALA A 55 8.54 -7.11 5.20
CA ALA A 55 7.78 -6.35 6.17
C ALA A 55 8.79 -5.53 6.97
N ALA A 56 9.29 -4.45 6.37
CA ALA A 56 10.34 -3.63 6.94
C ALA A 56 9.90 -3.12 8.31
N ASP A 57 10.86 -2.95 9.20
CA ASP A 57 10.70 -2.12 10.38
C ASP A 57 9.99 -0.83 9.95
N ARG A 58 8.85 -0.51 10.57
CA ARG A 58 7.86 0.47 10.08
C ARG A 58 8.46 1.88 9.93
N LEU A 59 9.70 2.09 10.36
CA LEU A 59 10.40 3.35 10.33
C LEU A 59 11.70 3.32 9.50
N ALA A 60 12.17 2.16 9.04
CA ALA A 60 13.43 2.03 8.33
C ALA A 60 13.24 1.65 6.85
N GLY A 61 14.11 2.18 5.99
CA GLY A 61 14.13 1.88 4.55
C GLY A 61 13.18 2.72 3.69
N ASN A 62 13.20 2.46 2.38
CA ASN A 62 12.43 3.22 1.40
C ASN A 62 10.95 2.81 1.32
N THR A 63 10.58 1.66 1.88
CA THR A 63 9.22 1.13 1.82
C THR A 63 8.61 1.07 3.20
N LEU A 64 7.32 1.39 3.31
CA LEU A 64 6.56 1.33 4.55
C LEU A 64 5.20 0.66 4.30
N LEU A 65 4.89 -0.37 5.07
CA LEU A 65 3.56 -0.98 5.08
C LEU A 65 2.65 -0.28 6.10
N VAL A 66 1.46 0.14 5.66
CA VAL A 66 0.43 0.77 6.49
C VAL A 66 -0.92 0.09 6.31
N GLU A 67 -1.87 0.43 7.19
CA GLU A 67 -3.20 -0.21 7.23
C GLU A 67 -3.10 -1.74 7.22
N ASP A 68 -2.38 -2.33 8.18
CA ASP A 68 -2.19 -3.79 8.28
C ASP A 68 -1.67 -4.45 7.00
N GLY A 69 -0.85 -3.72 6.24
CA GLY A 69 -0.25 -4.19 4.99
C GLY A 69 -1.11 -3.98 3.75
N TRP A 70 -2.33 -3.44 3.87
CA TRP A 70 -3.19 -3.12 2.73
C TRP A 70 -2.62 -2.02 1.83
N ARG A 71 -1.72 -1.18 2.36
CA ARG A 71 -1.05 -0.14 1.60
C ARG A 71 0.45 -0.20 1.77
N LEU A 72 1.15 0.07 0.67
CA LEU A 72 2.59 0.20 0.57
C LEU A 72 2.94 1.63 0.19
N VAL A 73 3.73 2.29 1.03
CA VAL A 73 4.30 3.60 0.75
C VAL A 73 5.72 3.39 0.24
N VAL A 74 6.03 3.94 -0.93
CA VAL A 74 7.41 4.15 -1.40
C VAL A 74 7.77 5.58 -1.04
N ARG A 75 8.73 5.79 -0.14
CA ARG A 75 9.02 7.11 0.45
C ARG A 75 9.71 8.05 -0.51
N SER A 76 10.64 7.52 -1.30
CA SER A 76 11.38 8.27 -2.31
C SER A 76 11.43 7.44 -3.60
N VAL A 77 10.64 7.87 -4.56
CA VAL A 77 10.50 7.24 -5.87
C VAL A 77 11.70 7.56 -6.75
N THR A 78 12.18 6.54 -7.45
CA THR A 78 13.26 6.65 -8.43
C THR A 78 12.72 6.39 -9.84
N THR A 79 13.51 6.69 -10.87
CA THR A 79 13.15 6.36 -12.26
C THR A 79 13.02 4.84 -12.48
N ASP A 80 13.67 4.01 -11.67
CA ASP A 80 13.57 2.55 -11.76
C ASP A 80 12.16 2.06 -11.39
N ASP A 81 11.49 2.77 -10.49
CA ASP A 81 10.14 2.42 -10.03
C ASP A 81 9.06 2.59 -11.11
N SER A 82 9.38 3.30 -12.20
CA SER A 82 8.53 3.36 -13.40
C SER A 82 8.50 2.05 -14.20
N ARG A 83 9.52 1.21 -14.02
CA ARG A 83 9.68 -0.07 -14.72
C ARG A 83 9.48 -1.25 -13.77
N ALA A 84 9.70 -1.02 -12.48
CA ALA A 84 9.49 -2.03 -11.45
C ALA A 84 8.03 -2.50 -11.41
N GLN A 85 7.85 -3.80 -11.23
CA GLN A 85 6.54 -4.44 -11.18
C GLN A 85 6.11 -4.70 -9.74
N TYR A 86 5.16 -3.90 -9.27
CA TYR A 86 4.60 -4.01 -7.93
C TYR A 86 3.34 -4.87 -7.93
N SER A 87 3.25 -5.81 -6.99
CA SER A 87 2.05 -6.62 -6.78
C SER A 87 1.85 -6.94 -5.30
N CYS A 88 0.63 -7.26 -4.91
CA CYS A 88 0.32 -7.77 -3.56
C CYS A 88 -0.26 -9.19 -3.67
N SER A 89 -0.17 -9.94 -2.58
CA SER A 89 -0.92 -11.18 -2.41
C SER A 89 -1.78 -11.13 -1.16
N VAL A 90 -3.01 -11.63 -1.27
CA VAL A 90 -4.00 -11.67 -0.20
C VAL A 90 -4.23 -13.13 0.16
N LEU A 91 -4.27 -13.42 1.46
CA LEU A 91 -4.61 -14.72 2.03
C LEU A 91 -6.00 -14.64 2.64
N ASP A 92 -6.90 -15.50 2.18
CA ASP A 92 -8.18 -15.78 2.82
C ASP A 92 -7.99 -16.93 3.82
N PRO A 93 -8.05 -16.68 5.14
CA PRO A 93 -7.87 -17.72 6.15
C PRO A 93 -9.04 -18.69 6.25
N LEU A 94 -10.22 -18.36 5.71
CA LEU A 94 -11.40 -19.23 5.76
C LEU A 94 -11.28 -20.38 4.75
N THR A 95 -10.72 -20.09 3.58
CA THR A 95 -10.54 -21.05 2.49
C THR A 95 -9.10 -21.57 2.38
N GLY A 96 -8.14 -20.86 2.96
CA GLY A 96 -6.71 -21.10 2.79
C GLY A 96 -6.19 -20.64 1.42
N GLU A 97 -7.03 -20.00 0.60
CA GLU A 97 -6.66 -19.56 -0.73
C GLU A 97 -5.78 -18.30 -0.67
N ARG A 98 -4.70 -18.29 -1.45
CA ARG A 98 -3.85 -17.12 -1.64
C ARG A 98 -3.86 -16.70 -3.10
N ARG A 99 -4.28 -15.47 -3.37
CA ARG A 99 -4.25 -14.89 -4.72
C ARG A 99 -3.30 -13.71 -4.79
N ARG A 100 -2.55 -13.64 -5.88
CA ARG A 100 -1.66 -12.51 -6.20
C ARG A 100 -2.34 -11.62 -7.23
N SER A 101 -2.18 -10.31 -7.08
CA SER A 101 -2.68 -9.34 -8.05
C SER A 101 -1.90 -9.40 -9.35
N THR A 102 -2.50 -8.86 -10.42
CA THR A 102 -1.71 -8.42 -11.56
C THR A 102 -0.72 -7.33 -11.12
N PRO A 103 0.50 -7.29 -11.69
CA PRO A 103 1.47 -6.27 -11.35
C PRO A 103 1.11 -4.92 -11.97
N THR A 104 1.56 -3.83 -11.33
CA THR A 104 1.49 -2.45 -11.83
C THR A 104 2.81 -1.73 -11.57
N SER A 105 3.13 -0.71 -12.37
CA SER A 105 4.25 0.20 -12.10
C SER A 105 3.75 1.54 -11.54
N ILE A 106 4.67 2.36 -11.04
CA ILE A 106 4.38 3.72 -10.59
C ILE A 106 4.56 4.65 -11.79
N GLU A 107 3.63 5.57 -12.01
CA GLU A 107 3.85 6.64 -12.99
C GLU A 107 4.83 7.66 -12.39
N VAL A 108 6.03 7.75 -12.96
CA VAL A 108 7.11 8.59 -12.45
C VAL A 108 7.41 9.75 -13.39
N THR A 109 7.30 10.98 -12.89
CA THR A 109 7.66 12.20 -13.62
C THR A 109 8.98 12.79 -13.10
N ALA A 110 9.74 13.42 -14.00
CA ALA A 110 10.95 14.14 -13.60
C ALA A 110 10.58 15.43 -12.84
N THR A 111 11.33 15.74 -11.79
CA THR A 111 11.19 17.00 -11.05
C THR A 111 11.63 18.16 -11.95
N SER A 112 10.72 19.07 -12.29
CA SER A 112 11.00 20.13 -13.27
C SER A 112 11.08 21.53 -12.67
N ALA A 113 10.53 21.77 -11.48
CA ALA A 113 10.52 23.07 -10.84
C ALA A 113 10.28 22.96 -9.33
N ALA A 114 10.75 23.98 -8.59
CA ALA A 114 10.39 24.16 -7.19
C ALA A 114 8.86 24.15 -7.04
N SER A 115 8.36 23.39 -6.07
CA SER A 115 6.94 23.14 -5.87
C SER A 115 6.58 23.30 -4.39
N ALA A 116 5.47 24.00 -4.14
CA ALA A 116 4.91 24.09 -2.79
C ALA A 116 4.41 22.71 -2.33
N PRO A 117 4.41 22.43 -1.01
CA PRO A 117 3.99 21.13 -0.50
C PRO A 117 2.57 20.75 -0.92
N ARG A 118 2.42 19.61 -1.60
CA ARG A 118 1.13 19.07 -2.06
C ARG A 118 0.93 17.63 -1.58
N GLY A 119 -0.22 17.37 -0.97
CA GLY A 119 -0.59 16.02 -0.54
C GLY A 119 -0.83 15.11 -1.76
N ILE A 120 -0.25 13.92 -1.76
CA ILE A 120 -0.48 12.93 -2.83
C ILE A 120 -1.70 12.03 -2.58
N SER A 121 -2.23 12.05 -1.36
CA SER A 121 -3.47 11.38 -0.98
C SER A 121 -4.42 12.39 -0.34
N HIS A 122 -5.62 12.54 -0.90
CA HIS A 122 -6.66 13.43 -0.36
C HIS A 122 -7.45 12.80 0.80
N ASN A 123 -7.24 11.52 1.09
CA ASN A 123 -8.02 10.80 2.09
C ASN A 123 -7.41 10.98 3.49
N GLN A 124 -8.29 11.26 4.45
CA GLN A 124 -7.96 11.15 5.87
C GLN A 124 -7.50 9.72 6.19
N TRP A 125 -6.39 9.59 6.92
CA TRP A 125 -5.98 8.30 7.46
C TRP A 125 -6.90 7.91 8.61
N GLU A 126 -7.48 6.72 8.53
CA GLU A 126 -8.29 6.14 9.59
C GLU A 126 -7.63 4.85 10.07
N ALA A 127 -7.42 4.73 11.37
CA ALA A 127 -6.79 3.55 11.96
C ALA A 127 -7.50 3.19 13.27
N THR A 128 -7.92 1.94 13.38
CA THR A 128 -8.41 1.36 14.63
C THR A 128 -7.36 0.39 15.15
N VAL A 129 -6.77 0.68 16.31
CA VAL A 129 -5.68 -0.12 16.89
C VAL A 129 -6.01 -0.59 18.29
N ARG A 130 -5.47 -1.74 18.67
CA ARG A 130 -5.55 -2.23 20.05
C ARG A 130 -4.63 -1.40 20.94
N ARG A 131 -5.02 -1.24 22.21
CA ARG A 131 -4.19 -0.55 23.21
C ARG A 131 -2.83 -1.24 23.33
N GLY A 132 -1.76 -0.45 23.28
CA GLY A 132 -0.37 -0.94 23.41
C GLY A 132 0.28 -1.35 22.09
N VAL A 133 -0.34 -1.07 20.94
CA VAL A 133 0.25 -1.27 19.61
C VAL A 133 0.65 0.08 19.01
N ASP A 134 1.79 0.12 18.35
CA ASP A 134 2.25 1.29 17.61
C ASP A 134 1.48 1.47 16.30
N VAL A 135 1.05 2.70 16.03
CA VAL A 135 0.37 3.10 14.79
C VAL A 135 1.23 4.09 14.01
N VAL A 136 1.28 3.93 12.70
CA VAL A 136 1.99 4.84 11.80
C VAL A 136 0.98 5.51 10.88
N LEU A 137 0.87 6.83 10.99
CA LEU A 137 0.03 7.69 10.14
C LEU A 137 0.95 8.51 9.23
N PRO A 138 1.15 8.09 7.98
CA PRO A 138 2.12 8.76 7.11
C PRO A 138 1.59 10.09 6.58
N CYS A 139 2.38 11.15 6.70
CA CYS A 139 2.13 12.40 5.98
C CYS A 139 2.71 12.27 4.56
N LEU A 140 1.84 12.04 3.57
CA LEU A 140 2.27 11.83 2.19
C LEU A 140 2.19 13.14 1.41
N VAL A 141 3.30 13.86 1.37
CA VAL A 141 3.41 15.17 0.74
C VAL A 141 4.62 15.19 -0.19
N HIS A 142 4.44 15.78 -1.37
CA HIS A 142 5.51 16.09 -2.29
C HIS A 142 5.82 17.59 -2.22
N ALA A 143 7.11 17.94 -2.19
CA ALA A 143 7.59 19.32 -2.21
C ALA A 143 9.01 19.35 -2.80
N ASP A 144 9.34 20.42 -3.52
CA ASP A 144 10.70 20.71 -3.97
C ASP A 144 11.07 22.17 -3.62
N PRO A 145 12.03 22.42 -2.72
CA PRO A 145 12.83 21.43 -1.97
C PRO A 145 12.00 20.65 -0.93
N PRO A 146 12.53 19.53 -0.37
CA PRO A 146 11.81 18.72 0.60
C PRO A 146 11.29 19.53 1.79
N ALA A 147 9.99 19.37 2.09
CA ALA A 147 9.35 20.07 3.19
C ALA A 147 9.77 19.51 4.56
N ALA A 148 9.92 20.40 5.55
CA ALA A 148 10.01 19.99 6.94
C ALA A 148 8.60 19.72 7.47
N VAL A 149 8.35 18.49 7.95
CA VAL A 149 7.09 18.13 8.62
C VAL A 149 7.31 18.36 10.13
N THR A 150 6.57 19.30 10.71
CA THR A 150 6.63 19.67 12.14
C THR A 150 5.38 19.25 12.88
#